data_AF-W2PT54-F1
#
_entry.id   AF-W2PT54-F1
#
_cell.length_a   1.000
_cell.length_b   1.000
_cell.length_c   1.000
_cell.angle_alpha   90.00
_cell.angle_beta   90.00
_cell.angle_gamma   90.00
#
_symmetry.space_group_name_H-M   'P 1'
#
loop_
_entity.id
_entity.type
_entity.pdbx_description
1 polymer ?
#
loop_
_entity_poly.entity_id
_entity_poly.type
_entity_poly.pdbx_seq_one_letter_code
_entity_poly.pdbx_strand_id
1 'polypeptide(L)'
;MDMRPATSSTPAPPTSSHTSPSVSSEQGVALSGERRLLGLLRPDPEGHSDIGFPALDIKHDRPGEEAERSDFVGDANEAVRGTGERHVLENDLDVREHRPSTFRKVLQQYCPTIRIRSPRSNVCDLCAILHTRMWSCITAELTEELGVHTEAAKKMRLEYKKDLASVSEDHAVSVMDFSQNLTLPSVASTPSQWYFLSLVNVHVFGIYYANKGQQYNYVYEESVAGKGTDEVNSMLYHFIQRIVLTNGHRRLAIYADNCGGQNKNNFVVKMLLALAQTGELDVVELKFFVKGHTKNAVDRGFGLMRKKIAKEDVWTADQLLEVINDSSSSSALVHIPKENTMMKLFRTPVKEAYKNLGVQRYQIFTMSEKKPGVVSCRVGPANQPVG
;
A
#
# COMPACT_ATOMS: atom_id res chain seq x y z
N MET A 1 -63.78 31.71 30.98
CA MET A 1 -64.12 30.87 29.81
C MET A 1 -64.42 31.86 28.70
N ASP A 2 -63.59 32.09 27.69
CA ASP A 2 -62.72 31.16 26.95
C ASP A 2 -61.36 31.79 26.61
N MET A 3 -60.29 31.06 26.94
CA MET A 3 -58.94 31.30 26.45
C MET A 3 -58.81 30.66 25.06
N ARG A 4 -58.59 31.47 24.02
CA ARG A 4 -58.15 30.98 22.70
C ARG A 4 -56.62 30.88 22.69
N PRO A 5 -56.02 29.79 22.18
CA PRO A 5 -54.57 29.65 22.14
C PRO A 5 -53.97 30.44 20.98
N ALA A 6 -52.86 31.13 21.24
CA ALA A 6 -52.03 31.77 20.24
C ALA A 6 -51.21 30.71 19.47
N THR A 7 -51.35 30.69 18.15
CA THR A 7 -50.55 29.88 17.24
C THR A 7 -49.19 30.55 17.02
N SER A 8 -48.14 30.03 17.64
CA SER A 8 -46.75 30.37 17.31
C SER A 8 -46.23 29.43 16.22
N SER A 9 -46.25 29.89 14.97
CA SER A 9 -45.56 29.25 13.86
C SER A 9 -44.06 29.57 13.96
N THR A 10 -43.27 28.60 14.41
CA THR A 10 -41.80 28.67 14.32
C THR A 10 -41.36 28.37 12.88
N PRO A 11 -40.52 29.18 12.23
CA PRO A 11 -40.04 28.87 10.88
C PRO A 11 -39.07 27.69 10.94
N ALA A 12 -39.24 26.72 10.03
CA ALA A 12 -38.27 25.66 9.82
C ALA A 12 -36.91 26.24 9.37
N PRO A 13 -35.78 25.69 9.86
CA PRO A 13 -34.46 26.14 9.44
C PRO A 13 -34.23 25.78 7.96
N PRO A 14 -33.52 26.62 7.19
CA PRO A 14 -33.24 26.34 5.79
C PRO A 14 -32.35 25.10 5.68
N THR A 15 -32.78 24.15 4.85
CA THR A 15 -31.99 23.02 4.39
C THR A 15 -30.80 23.54 3.58
N SER A 16 -29.62 23.65 4.22
CA SER A 16 -28.37 23.89 3.51
C SER A 16 -27.99 22.62 2.75
N SER A 17 -28.20 22.64 1.44
CA SER A 17 -27.59 21.70 0.52
C SER A 17 -26.07 21.92 0.53
N HIS A 18 -25.37 21.25 1.45
CA HIS A 18 -23.91 21.19 1.45
C HIS A 18 -23.42 20.38 0.25
N THR A 19 -23.41 21.00 -0.92
CA THR A 19 -22.49 20.61 -1.99
C THR A 19 -21.12 21.18 -1.64
N SER A 20 -20.29 20.40 -0.96
CA SER A 20 -18.88 20.76 -0.78
C SER A 20 -18.21 20.83 -2.16
N PRO A 21 -17.62 21.97 -2.56
CA PRO A 21 -16.93 22.07 -3.83
C PRO A 21 -15.67 21.20 -3.77
N SER A 22 -15.44 20.38 -4.79
CA SER A 22 -14.16 19.72 -4.99
C SER A 22 -13.11 20.78 -5.31
N VAL A 23 -12.47 21.33 -4.28
CA VAL A 23 -11.44 22.37 -4.42
C VAL A 23 -10.23 21.73 -5.11
N SER A 24 -10.09 22.02 -6.39
CA SER A 24 -8.87 21.76 -7.16
C SER A 24 -8.02 23.03 -7.14
N SER A 25 -6.71 22.88 -6.94
CA SER A 25 -5.77 24.00 -6.95
C SER A 25 -4.55 23.64 -7.78
N GLU A 26 -4.15 24.51 -8.69
CA GLU A 26 -2.88 24.38 -9.41
C GLU A 26 -1.77 25.12 -8.66
N GLN A 27 -0.60 24.49 -8.52
CA GLN A 27 0.56 25.09 -7.87
C GLN A 27 1.74 25.08 -8.84
N GLY A 28 2.13 26.26 -9.33
CA GLY A 28 3.37 26.45 -10.10
C GLY A 28 4.58 26.42 -9.16
N VAL A 29 5.51 25.50 -9.39
CA VAL A 29 6.60 25.22 -8.44
C VAL A 29 8.01 25.25 -9.02
N ALA A 30 8.17 25.37 -10.34
CA ALA A 30 9.49 25.50 -10.95
C ALA A 30 10.21 26.80 -10.52
N LEU A 31 11.49 26.71 -10.17
CA LEU A 31 12.30 27.83 -9.67
C LEU A 31 13.11 28.57 -10.75
N SER A 32 12.95 28.21 -12.04
CA SER A 32 13.79 28.63 -13.18
C SER A 32 15.22 28.06 -13.08
N GLY A 33 15.52 27.01 -13.85
CA GLY A 33 16.80 26.31 -13.80
C GLY A 33 16.77 24.93 -14.45
N GLU A 34 16.25 24.80 -15.67
CA GLU A 34 16.02 23.53 -16.37
C GLU A 34 17.30 22.68 -16.60
N ARG A 35 18.49 23.29 -16.55
CA ARG A 35 19.74 22.62 -16.98
C ARG A 35 20.37 21.68 -15.94
N ARG A 36 20.14 21.84 -14.63
CA ARG A 36 20.77 20.97 -13.60
C ARG A 36 20.02 19.65 -13.38
N LEU A 37 18.69 19.66 -13.45
CA LEU A 37 17.86 18.46 -13.27
C LEU A 37 18.09 17.41 -14.35
N LEU A 38 18.23 17.87 -15.60
CA LEU A 38 18.52 17.04 -16.76
C LEU A 38 19.87 16.30 -16.66
N GLY A 39 20.85 16.82 -15.90
CA GLY A 39 22.12 16.14 -15.67
C GLY A 39 22.08 15.08 -14.57
N LEU A 40 21.17 15.20 -13.60
CA LEU A 40 21.08 14.33 -12.42
C LEU A 40 20.11 13.15 -12.59
N LEU A 41 19.15 13.28 -13.51
CA LEU A 41 18.19 12.23 -13.86
C LEU A 41 18.54 11.47 -15.14
N ARG A 42 19.54 11.92 -15.92
CA ARG A 42 20.02 11.15 -17.06
C ARG A 42 20.88 9.98 -16.57
N PRO A 43 20.67 8.76 -17.09
CA PRO A 43 21.70 7.73 -17.00
C PRO A 43 22.94 8.21 -17.78
N ASP A 44 24.13 7.83 -17.31
CA ASP A 44 25.39 8.18 -17.97
C ASP A 44 25.33 7.86 -19.48
N PRO A 45 25.80 8.78 -20.34
CA PRO A 45 25.75 8.59 -21.79
C PRO A 45 26.79 7.58 -22.30
N GLU A 46 27.70 7.10 -21.46
CA GLU A 46 28.66 6.06 -21.82
C GLU A 46 28.14 4.68 -21.42
N GLY A 47 27.63 3.97 -22.42
CA GLY A 47 27.30 2.54 -22.34
C GLY A 47 28.53 1.65 -22.20
N HIS A 48 29.32 1.83 -21.15
CA HIS A 48 30.37 0.91 -20.73
C HIS A 48 30.49 0.84 -19.21
N SER A 49 29.61 0.06 -18.60
CA SER A 49 30.03 -0.85 -17.54
C SER A 49 29.28 -2.16 -17.75
N ASP A 50 29.88 -3.03 -18.57
CA ASP A 50 29.71 -4.46 -18.46
C ASP A 50 30.13 -4.88 -17.05
N ILE A 51 29.22 -4.70 -16.10
CA ILE A 51 29.10 -5.60 -14.97
C ILE A 51 27.73 -6.20 -15.19
N GLY A 52 27.72 -7.45 -15.65
CA GLY A 52 26.51 -8.25 -15.70
C GLY A 52 25.91 -8.30 -14.31
N PHE A 53 24.98 -7.39 -14.03
CA PHE A 53 24.02 -7.60 -12.96
C PHE A 53 23.14 -8.74 -13.45
N PRO A 54 22.95 -9.80 -12.63
CA PRO A 54 22.17 -10.95 -13.05
C PRO A 54 20.86 -10.38 -13.58
N ALA A 55 20.49 -10.83 -14.79
CA ALA A 55 19.18 -10.56 -15.35
C ALA A 55 18.20 -10.61 -14.18
N LEU A 56 17.42 -9.56 -13.96
CA LEU A 56 16.25 -9.72 -13.12
C LEU A 56 15.62 -11.00 -13.67
N ASP A 57 15.55 -12.05 -12.85
CA ASP A 57 14.88 -13.29 -13.17
C ASP A 57 13.37 -12.96 -13.14
N ILE A 58 12.99 -12.02 -13.99
CA ILE A 58 11.64 -11.74 -14.45
C ILE A 58 11.34 -13.01 -15.21
N LYS A 59 10.73 -13.96 -14.50
CA LYS A 59 10.07 -15.13 -15.09
C LYS A 59 9.38 -14.64 -16.36
N HIS A 60 10.02 -14.88 -17.50
CA HIS A 60 9.42 -14.58 -18.80
C HIS A 60 8.23 -15.51 -18.95
N ASP A 61 7.16 -14.95 -19.53
CA ASP A 61 5.83 -15.52 -19.68
C ASP A 61 5.84 -17.06 -19.71
N ARG A 62 5.24 -17.67 -18.68
CA ARG A 62 4.61 -18.97 -18.87
C ARG A 62 3.23 -18.70 -19.48
N PRO A 63 2.84 -19.40 -20.57
CA PRO A 63 1.54 -19.20 -21.21
C PRO A 63 0.41 -19.36 -20.18
N GLY A 64 -0.59 -18.49 -20.29
CA GLY A 64 -1.69 -18.38 -19.34
C GLY A 64 -2.44 -19.69 -19.15
N GLU A 65 -2.64 -20.09 -17.90
CA GLU A 65 -3.73 -20.98 -17.53
C GLU A 65 -4.97 -20.13 -17.27
N GLU A 66 -5.96 -20.33 -18.15
CA GLU A 66 -7.32 -19.87 -17.97
C GLU A 66 -7.81 -20.29 -16.58
N ALA A 67 -8.36 -19.32 -15.84
CA ALA A 67 -8.97 -19.58 -14.54
C ALA A 67 -10.26 -20.38 -14.74
N GLU A 68 -10.13 -21.70 -14.88
CA GLU A 68 -11.26 -22.60 -14.82
C GLU A 68 -11.75 -22.76 -13.38
N ARG A 69 -13.07 -22.67 -13.30
CA ARG A 69 -13.91 -22.79 -12.13
C ARG A 69 -14.27 -24.26 -11.98
N SER A 70 -13.80 -24.94 -10.94
CA SER A 70 -14.39 -26.22 -10.57
C SER A 70 -14.26 -26.58 -9.10
N ASP A 71 -15.35 -27.16 -8.61
CA ASP A 71 -15.62 -27.66 -7.29
C ASP A 71 -14.84 -28.94 -6.91
N PHE A 72 -14.75 -29.15 -5.60
CA PHE A 72 -14.88 -30.44 -4.88
C PHE A 72 -13.68 -31.42 -4.70
N VAL A 73 -13.58 -31.86 -3.42
CA VAL A 73 -13.03 -33.11 -2.81
C VAL A 73 -11.50 -33.32 -2.65
N GLY A 74 -11.15 -33.86 -1.47
CA GLY A 74 -9.83 -34.29 -1.02
C GLY A 74 -9.18 -35.38 -1.88
N ASP A 75 -7.93 -35.77 -1.63
CA ASP A 75 -7.53 -36.43 -0.40
C ASP A 75 -6.01 -36.33 -0.11
N ALA A 76 -5.65 -36.85 1.06
CA ALA A 76 -4.37 -36.95 1.75
C ALA A 76 -3.07 -37.05 0.91
N ASN A 77 -2.00 -36.41 1.44
CA ASN A 77 -0.79 -37.17 1.75
C ASN A 77 0.03 -36.55 2.89
N GLU A 78 0.57 -37.48 3.67
CA GLU A 78 1.05 -37.41 5.03
C GLU A 78 2.54 -37.03 5.08
N ALA A 79 2.90 -36.05 5.92
CA ALA A 79 4.28 -35.79 6.29
C ALA A 79 4.37 -35.59 7.80
N VAL A 80 4.89 -36.62 8.45
CA VAL A 80 5.12 -36.79 9.88
C VAL A 80 5.84 -35.58 10.49
N ARG A 81 5.18 -34.85 11.38
CA ARG A 81 5.80 -33.91 12.34
C ARG A 81 5.13 -34.08 13.70
N GLY A 82 5.95 -34.29 14.72
CA GLY A 82 5.55 -34.61 16.09
C GLY A 82 4.45 -33.70 16.62
N THR A 83 3.32 -34.32 16.98
CA THR A 83 2.19 -33.69 17.64
C THR A 83 2.54 -33.49 19.12
N GLY A 84 3.07 -32.33 19.47
CA GLY A 84 3.00 -31.83 20.84
C GLY A 84 1.54 -31.52 21.16
N GLU A 85 0.79 -32.52 21.61
CA GLU A 85 -0.60 -32.38 22.01
C GLU A 85 -0.67 -31.64 23.35
N ARG A 86 -1.33 -30.48 23.37
CA ARG A 86 -1.61 -29.75 24.61
C ARG A 86 -2.91 -30.30 25.18
N HIS A 87 -2.87 -30.74 26.42
CA HIS A 87 -4.04 -31.13 27.18
C HIS A 87 -4.33 -30.09 28.26
N VAL A 88 -5.61 -29.93 28.60
CA VAL A 88 -6.09 -29.06 29.68
C VAL A 88 -6.89 -29.94 30.63
N LEU A 89 -6.59 -29.84 31.92
CA LEU A 89 -7.34 -30.52 32.97
C LEU A 89 -8.72 -29.87 33.11
N GLU A 90 -9.76 -30.60 32.73
CA GLU A 90 -11.16 -30.19 32.92
C GLU A 90 -11.91 -31.32 33.61
N ASN A 91 -12.48 -31.07 34.79
CA ASN A 91 -13.14 -32.07 35.65
C ASN A 91 -12.27 -33.32 35.92
N ASP A 92 -11.00 -33.12 36.30
CA ASP A 92 -10.03 -34.19 36.60
C ASP A 92 -9.76 -35.18 35.44
N LEU A 93 -10.14 -34.80 34.22
CA LEU A 93 -9.86 -35.55 32.99
C LEU A 93 -8.98 -34.70 32.08
N ASP A 94 -7.99 -35.36 31.46
CA ASP A 94 -7.02 -34.69 30.61
C ASP A 94 -7.59 -34.50 29.19
N VAL A 95 -8.28 -33.40 28.97
CA VAL A 95 -9.03 -33.15 27.73
C VAL A 95 -8.12 -32.49 26.70
N ARG A 96 -8.13 -33.03 25.47
CA ARG A 96 -7.34 -32.52 24.35
C ARG A 96 -7.76 -31.08 24.02
N GLU A 97 -6.82 -30.14 24.03
CA GLU A 97 -7.11 -28.74 23.70
C GLU A 97 -7.60 -28.64 22.25
N HIS A 98 -8.86 -28.25 22.06
CA HIS A 98 -9.41 -28.12 20.71
C HIS A 98 -8.75 -26.95 19.97
N ARG A 99 -8.22 -27.23 18.77
CA ARG A 99 -7.66 -26.20 17.90
C ARG A 99 -8.70 -25.09 17.65
N PRO A 100 -8.32 -23.81 17.59
CA PRO A 100 -9.24 -22.72 17.27
C PRO A 100 -10.02 -22.91 15.97
N SER A 101 -9.47 -23.67 15.02
CA SER A 101 -10.16 -24.08 13.78
C SER A 101 -11.39 -24.96 14.02
N THR A 102 -11.36 -25.84 15.03
CA THR A 102 -12.48 -26.71 15.41
C THR A 102 -13.61 -25.88 16.00
N PHE A 103 -13.28 -24.94 16.89
CA PHE A 103 -14.24 -24.00 17.44
C PHE A 103 -14.93 -23.17 16.35
N ARG A 104 -14.16 -22.65 15.37
CA ARG A 104 -14.74 -21.94 14.22
C ARG A 104 -15.69 -22.78 13.37
N LYS A 105 -15.37 -24.07 13.14
CA LYS A 105 -16.25 -24.99 12.39
C LYS A 105 -17.58 -25.21 13.12
N VAL A 106 -17.51 -25.48 14.42
CA VAL A 106 -18.70 -25.63 15.28
C VAL A 106 -19.53 -24.35 15.26
N LEU A 107 -18.90 -23.18 15.45
CA LEU A 107 -19.59 -21.89 15.41
C LEU A 107 -20.26 -21.63 14.06
N GLN A 108 -19.62 -21.99 12.96
CA GLN A 108 -20.20 -21.81 11.63
C GLN A 108 -21.37 -22.77 11.35
N GLN A 109 -21.35 -23.96 11.94
CA GLN A 109 -22.41 -24.96 11.84
C GLN A 109 -23.65 -24.58 12.67
N TYR A 110 -23.45 -24.17 13.92
CA TYR A 110 -24.56 -23.89 14.86
C TYR A 110 -25.00 -22.42 14.83
N CYS A 111 -24.14 -21.50 14.39
CA CYS A 111 -24.42 -20.07 14.33
C CYS A 111 -23.97 -19.48 12.98
N PRO A 112 -24.62 -19.86 11.85
CA PRO A 112 -24.20 -19.45 10.50
C PRO A 112 -24.27 -17.93 10.27
N THR A 113 -25.02 -17.20 11.11
CA THR A 113 -25.12 -15.74 11.10
C THR A 113 -23.93 -15.06 11.80
N ILE A 114 -23.19 -15.76 12.65
CA ILE A 114 -22.03 -15.22 13.37
C ILE A 114 -20.79 -15.29 12.48
N ARG A 115 -20.31 -14.12 12.04
CA ARG A 115 -19.05 -13.98 11.29
C ARG A 115 -17.92 -13.59 12.24
N ILE A 116 -17.00 -14.53 12.49
CA ILE A 116 -15.76 -14.23 13.22
C ILE A 116 -14.83 -13.44 12.30
N ARG A 117 -14.66 -12.15 12.60
CA ARG A 117 -13.74 -11.29 11.85
C ARG A 117 -12.31 -11.67 12.20
N SER A 118 -11.45 -11.76 11.19
CA SER A 118 -10.00 -11.86 11.42
C SER A 118 -9.52 -10.61 12.17
N PRO A 119 -8.50 -10.73 13.05
CA PRO A 119 -7.84 -9.56 13.64
C PRO A 119 -7.49 -8.53 12.56
N ARG A 120 -7.77 -7.26 12.82
CA ARG A 120 -7.45 -6.16 11.91
C ARG A 120 -6.25 -5.40 12.49
N SER A 121 -5.20 -5.21 11.71
CA SER A 121 -4.15 -4.23 11.96
C SER A 121 -4.50 -2.91 11.25
N ASN A 122 -3.94 -1.79 11.72
CA ASN A 122 -4.10 -0.46 11.10
C ASN A 122 -5.56 -0.01 10.91
N VAL A 123 -6.39 -0.14 11.94
CA VAL A 123 -7.80 0.28 11.91
C VAL A 123 -7.89 1.78 12.18
N CYS A 124 -8.81 2.49 11.51
CA CYS A 124 -9.13 3.86 11.86
C CYS A 124 -9.66 3.96 13.30
N ASP A 125 -9.03 4.81 14.12
CA ASP A 125 -9.38 5.04 15.52
C ASP A 125 -10.84 5.50 15.66
N LEU A 126 -11.28 6.43 14.81
CA LEU A 126 -12.65 6.94 14.83
C LEU A 126 -13.67 5.84 14.46
N CYS A 127 -13.38 5.00 13.46
CA CYS A 127 -14.21 3.82 13.20
C CYS A 127 -14.26 2.88 14.40
N ALA A 128 -13.13 2.64 15.08
CA ALA A 128 -13.10 1.77 16.25
C ALA A 128 -13.97 2.34 17.39
N ILE A 129 -13.86 3.65 17.65
CA ILE A 129 -14.66 4.36 18.65
C ILE A 129 -16.15 4.30 18.28
N LEU A 130 -16.53 4.65 17.04
CA LEU A 130 -17.92 4.64 16.59
C LEU A 130 -18.52 3.24 16.63
N HIS A 131 -17.79 2.22 16.16
CA HIS A 131 -18.25 0.83 16.26
C HIS A 131 -18.45 0.38 17.71
N THR A 132 -17.60 0.83 18.64
CA THR A 132 -17.75 0.53 20.07
C THR A 132 -19.00 1.19 20.64
N ARG A 133 -19.28 2.45 20.29
CA ARG A 133 -20.52 3.14 20.69
C ARG A 133 -21.77 2.45 20.14
N MET A 134 -21.73 2.08 18.86
CA MET A 134 -22.82 1.38 18.19
C MET A 134 -23.08 -0.02 18.78
N TRP A 135 -22.06 -0.67 19.36
CA TRP A 135 -22.24 -1.97 20.02
C TRP A 135 -23.18 -1.87 21.23
N SER A 136 -23.10 -0.76 21.97
CA SER A 136 -23.95 -0.50 23.14
C SER A 136 -25.35 -0.02 22.76
N CYS A 137 -25.46 0.82 21.73
CA CYS A 137 -26.75 1.32 21.22
C CYS A 137 -26.57 1.85 19.79
N ILE A 138 -27.39 1.37 18.85
CA ILE A 138 -27.38 1.85 17.46
C ILE A 138 -28.37 3.00 17.34
N THR A 139 -27.88 4.18 16.98
CA THR A 139 -28.70 5.36 16.68
C THR A 139 -28.51 5.81 15.23
N ALA A 140 -29.49 6.56 14.70
CA ALA A 140 -29.39 7.16 13.37
C ALA A 140 -28.19 8.12 13.28
N GLU A 141 -27.98 8.93 14.31
CA GLU A 141 -26.87 9.89 14.42
C GLU A 141 -25.50 9.21 14.33
N LEU A 142 -25.27 8.11 15.07
CA LEU A 142 -24.00 7.37 15.00
C LEU A 142 -23.78 6.73 13.62
N THR A 143 -24.86 6.30 12.97
CA THR A 143 -24.79 5.72 11.63
C THR A 143 -24.46 6.78 10.58
N GLU A 144 -25.03 7.97 10.72
CA GLU A 144 -24.74 9.13 9.88
C GLU A 144 -23.29 9.61 10.07
N GLU A 145 -22.82 9.74 11.31
CA GLU A 145 -21.45 10.13 11.64
C GLU A 145 -20.44 9.14 11.02
N LEU A 146 -20.69 7.82 11.16
CA LEU A 146 -19.87 6.79 10.53
C LEU A 146 -19.94 6.86 8.99
N GLY A 147 -21.12 7.17 8.44
CA GLY A 147 -21.33 7.40 7.02
C GLY A 147 -20.42 8.52 6.52
N VAL A 148 -20.59 9.73 7.06
CA VAL A 148 -19.81 10.94 6.74
C VAL A 148 -18.32 10.68 6.87
N HIS A 149 -17.89 10.03 7.96
CA HIS A 149 -16.49 9.70 8.19
C HIS A 149 -15.90 8.78 7.11
N THR A 150 -16.66 7.80 6.63
CA THR A 150 -16.19 6.81 5.64
C THR A 150 -16.36 7.25 4.19
N GLU A 151 -17.08 8.33 3.91
CA GLU A 151 -17.36 8.79 2.54
C GLU A 151 -16.09 9.06 1.73
N ALA A 152 -15.11 9.77 2.28
CA ALA A 152 -13.85 10.03 1.58
C ALA A 152 -13.11 8.73 1.22
N ALA A 153 -13.13 7.74 2.12
CA ALA A 153 -12.52 6.44 1.88
C ALA A 153 -13.26 5.64 0.81
N LYS A 154 -14.60 5.66 0.81
CA LYS A 154 -15.42 5.03 -0.24
C LYS A 154 -15.13 5.65 -1.61
N LYS A 155 -15.08 6.98 -1.69
CA LYS A 155 -14.75 7.70 -2.93
C LYS A 155 -13.35 7.34 -3.43
N MET A 156 -12.34 7.35 -2.56
CA MET A 156 -10.98 6.94 -2.93
C MET A 156 -10.92 5.49 -3.39
N ARG A 157 -11.71 4.60 -2.78
CA ARG A 157 -11.76 3.19 -3.19
C ARG A 157 -12.44 3.02 -4.55
N LEU A 158 -13.45 3.82 -4.86
CA LEU A 158 -14.08 3.83 -6.17
C LEU A 158 -13.13 4.36 -7.24
N GLU A 159 -12.41 5.45 -6.96
CA GLU A 159 -11.34 5.98 -7.81
C GLU A 159 -10.30 4.89 -8.11
N TYR A 160 -9.81 4.20 -7.07
CA TYR A 160 -8.86 3.10 -7.24
C TYR A 160 -9.40 1.97 -8.13
N LYS A 161 -10.67 1.59 -7.98
CA LYS A 161 -11.29 0.58 -8.85
C LYS A 161 -11.39 1.05 -10.31
N LYS A 162 -11.64 2.35 -10.54
CA LYS A 162 -11.70 2.92 -11.88
C LYS A 162 -10.34 2.91 -12.55
N ASP A 163 -9.30 3.29 -11.82
CA ASP A 163 -7.92 3.26 -12.33
C ASP A 163 -7.51 1.83 -12.66
N LEU A 164 -7.80 0.86 -11.78
CA LEU A 164 -7.55 -0.55 -12.07
C LEU A 164 -8.28 -1.05 -13.33
N ALA A 165 -9.48 -0.53 -13.61
CA ALA A 165 -10.24 -0.87 -14.81
C ALA A 165 -9.79 -0.12 -16.07
N SER A 166 -8.99 0.95 -15.92
CA SER A 166 -8.45 1.76 -17.03
C SER A 166 -7.00 1.42 -17.37
N VAL A 167 -6.47 0.36 -16.75
CA VAL A 167 -5.18 -0.25 -17.12
C VAL A 167 -5.19 -0.60 -18.61
N SER A 168 -4.13 -0.23 -19.31
CA SER A 168 -3.95 -0.50 -20.74
C SER A 168 -2.47 -0.54 -21.11
N GLU A 169 -2.16 -0.76 -22.39
CA GLU A 169 -0.79 -0.73 -22.93
C GLU A 169 -0.08 0.61 -22.69
N ASP A 170 -0.80 1.72 -22.57
CA ASP A 170 -0.21 3.05 -22.35
C ASP A 170 -0.38 3.55 -20.90
N HIS A 171 -1.27 2.92 -20.12
CA HIS A 171 -1.58 3.35 -18.76
C HIS A 171 -1.26 2.26 -17.73
N ALA A 172 -0.28 2.55 -16.87
CA ALA A 172 0.12 1.73 -15.75
C ALA A 172 -0.56 2.17 -14.45
N VAL A 173 -0.95 1.20 -13.63
CA VAL A 173 -1.41 1.44 -12.25
C VAL A 173 -0.54 0.66 -11.29
N SER A 174 -0.03 1.36 -10.27
CA SER A 174 0.81 0.78 -9.24
C SER A 174 0.33 1.17 -7.84
N VAL A 175 0.64 0.32 -6.86
CA VAL A 175 0.41 0.57 -5.45
C VAL A 175 1.72 0.34 -4.71
N MET A 176 2.15 1.27 -3.86
CA MET A 176 3.42 1.16 -3.15
C MET A 176 3.25 1.32 -1.64
N ASP A 177 4.00 0.52 -0.88
CA ASP A 177 4.04 0.63 0.57
C ASP A 177 5.29 -0.03 1.17
N PHE A 178 5.62 0.29 2.42
CA PHE A 178 6.60 -0.46 3.19
C PHE A 178 5.92 -1.59 3.97
N SER A 179 6.55 -2.76 3.97
CA SER A 179 6.24 -3.76 4.99
C SER A 179 6.73 -3.28 6.36
N GLN A 180 6.11 -3.81 7.41
CA GLN A 180 6.74 -3.88 8.73
C GLN A 180 8.16 -4.45 8.59
N ASN A 181 9.08 -3.93 9.39
CA ASN A 181 10.46 -4.41 9.42
C ASN A 181 10.46 -5.92 9.65
N LEU A 182 11.24 -6.61 8.85
CA LEU A 182 11.65 -7.97 9.16
C LEU A 182 12.91 -7.86 10.02
N THR A 183 13.19 -8.89 10.80
CA THR A 183 14.38 -8.94 11.67
C THR A 183 15.13 -10.23 11.42
N LEU A 184 16.45 -10.15 11.37
CA LEU A 184 17.33 -11.32 11.30
C LEU A 184 18.14 -11.47 12.59
N PRO A 185 18.34 -12.72 13.06
CA PRO A 185 17.66 -13.94 12.63
C PRO A 185 16.13 -13.95 12.91
N SER A 186 15.36 -14.65 12.10
CA SER A 186 13.92 -14.93 12.26
C SER A 186 13.71 -16.44 12.35
N VAL A 187 13.46 -16.95 13.55
CA VAL A 187 13.31 -18.39 13.80
C VAL A 187 11.99 -18.67 14.51
N ALA A 188 11.40 -19.84 14.28
CA ALA A 188 10.11 -20.21 14.89
C ALA A 188 10.20 -20.37 16.41
N SER A 189 11.39 -20.73 16.91
CA SER A 189 11.68 -20.92 18.35
C SER A 189 12.67 -19.86 18.87
N THR A 190 12.26 -18.59 18.85
CA THR A 190 13.11 -17.47 19.29
C THR A 190 13.50 -17.61 20.76
N PRO A 191 14.80 -17.75 21.09
CA PRO A 191 15.27 -17.78 22.48
C PRO A 191 14.89 -16.49 23.22
N SER A 192 14.48 -16.61 24.49
CA SER A 192 14.02 -15.47 25.29
C SER A 192 15.08 -14.38 25.47
N GLN A 193 16.36 -14.73 25.43
CA GLN A 193 17.46 -13.76 25.53
C GLN A 193 17.52 -12.82 24.32
N TRP A 194 17.01 -13.23 23.15
CA TRP A 194 17.05 -12.40 21.94
C TRP A 194 16.13 -11.18 22.03
N TYR A 195 15.12 -11.18 22.92
CA TYR A 195 14.32 -9.99 23.20
C TYR A 195 15.15 -8.82 23.77
N PHE A 196 16.36 -9.10 24.30
CA PHE A 196 17.30 -8.10 24.79
C PHE A 196 18.39 -7.72 23.77
N LEU A 197 18.41 -8.37 22.60
CA LEU A 197 19.37 -8.10 21.53
C LEU A 197 18.75 -7.19 20.46
N SER A 198 19.56 -6.30 19.90
CA SER A 198 19.20 -5.57 18.69
C SER A 198 19.40 -6.49 17.48
N LEU A 199 18.32 -7.06 16.98
CA LEU A 199 18.32 -7.86 15.75
C LEU A 199 18.53 -6.96 14.53
N VAL A 200 19.09 -7.52 13.45
CA VAL A 200 19.34 -6.79 12.21
C VAL A 200 18.01 -6.50 11.53
N ASN A 201 17.71 -5.23 11.29
CA ASN A 201 16.50 -4.86 10.55
C ASN A 201 16.69 -5.09 9.05
N VAL A 202 15.69 -5.75 8.45
CA VAL A 202 15.55 -5.85 6.99
C VAL A 202 14.33 -5.06 6.56
N HIS A 203 14.52 -4.22 5.56
CA HIS A 203 13.53 -3.34 4.99
C HIS A 203 12.99 -3.95 3.70
N VAL A 204 11.67 -3.97 3.57
CA VAL A 204 10.97 -4.44 2.37
C VAL A 204 10.02 -3.35 1.90
N PHE A 205 10.27 -2.81 0.70
CA PHE A 205 9.39 -1.88 0.02
C PHE A 205 8.73 -2.58 -1.16
N GLY A 206 7.41 -2.65 -1.16
CA GLY A 206 6.62 -3.37 -2.14
C GLY A 206 5.98 -2.41 -3.12
N ILE A 207 6.11 -2.68 -4.42
CA ILE A 207 5.35 -2.02 -5.48
C ILE A 207 4.54 -3.09 -6.20
N TYR A 208 3.22 -3.08 -6.00
CA TYR A 208 2.28 -3.89 -6.77
C TYR A 208 1.99 -3.20 -8.10
N TYR A 209 2.24 -3.90 -9.20
CA TYR A 209 2.01 -3.47 -10.56
C TYR A 209 0.77 -4.19 -11.11
N ALA A 210 -0.30 -3.42 -11.28
CA ALA A 210 -1.62 -3.98 -11.59
C ALA A 210 -1.68 -4.62 -12.98
N ASN A 211 -0.96 -4.07 -13.97
CA ASN A 211 -1.02 -4.54 -15.36
C ASN A 211 -0.60 -6.00 -15.52
N LYS A 212 0.32 -6.49 -14.69
CA LYS A 212 0.75 -7.90 -14.67
C LYS A 212 0.32 -8.66 -13.42
N GLY A 213 -0.41 -8.02 -12.50
CA GLY A 213 -0.76 -8.61 -11.22
C GLY A 213 0.44 -9.00 -10.35
N GLN A 214 1.59 -8.35 -10.56
CA GLN A 214 2.87 -8.71 -9.96
C GLN A 214 3.28 -7.73 -8.85
N GLN A 215 3.81 -8.22 -7.74
CA GLN A 215 4.41 -7.38 -6.69
C GLN A 215 5.92 -7.47 -6.72
N TYR A 216 6.59 -6.33 -6.88
CA TYR A 216 8.04 -6.19 -6.80
C TYR A 216 8.42 -5.81 -5.36
N ASN A 217 9.25 -6.62 -4.72
CA ASN A 217 9.68 -6.44 -3.35
C ASN A 217 11.16 -6.05 -3.33
N TYR A 218 11.43 -4.78 -3.05
CA TYR A 218 12.77 -4.24 -2.85
C TYR A 218 13.23 -4.56 -1.44
N VAL A 219 14.30 -5.35 -1.32
CA VAL A 219 14.79 -5.88 -0.03
C VAL A 219 16.21 -5.44 0.23
N TYR A 220 16.46 -4.89 1.42
CA TYR A 220 17.76 -4.42 1.85
C TYR A 220 17.87 -4.38 3.37
N GLU A 221 19.08 -4.55 3.89
CA GLU A 221 19.38 -4.47 5.32
C GLU A 221 19.56 -3.02 5.78
N GLU A 222 19.38 -2.76 7.08
CA GLU A 222 19.58 -1.42 7.67
C GLU A 222 21.01 -0.89 7.51
N SER A 223 21.98 -1.77 7.26
CA SER A 223 23.37 -1.40 6.97
C SER A 223 23.55 -0.80 5.56
N VAL A 224 22.57 -0.99 4.67
CA VAL A 224 22.57 -0.48 3.29
C VAL A 224 22.01 0.94 3.25
N ALA A 225 20.80 1.13 3.79
CA ALA A 225 20.09 2.40 3.78
C ALA A 225 18.97 2.43 4.83
N GLY A 226 18.39 3.61 5.07
CA GLY A 226 17.25 3.77 5.97
C GLY A 226 15.90 3.53 5.30
N LYS A 227 14.82 4.02 5.90
CA LYS A 227 13.47 4.08 5.28
C LYS A 227 13.05 5.51 4.96
N GLY A 228 13.99 6.30 4.46
CA GLY A 228 13.81 7.69 4.17
C GLY A 228 13.18 7.94 2.80
N THR A 229 13.16 9.22 2.46
CA THR A 229 12.59 9.70 1.20
C THR A 229 13.44 9.38 -0.02
N ASP A 230 14.77 9.43 0.14
CA ASP A 230 15.69 9.17 -0.95
C ASP A 230 15.63 7.70 -1.37
N GLU A 231 15.46 6.79 -0.41
CA GLU A 231 15.25 5.36 -0.65
C GLU A 231 13.94 5.11 -1.40
N VAL A 232 12.83 5.72 -0.95
CA VAL A 232 11.54 5.62 -1.65
C VAL A 232 11.65 6.12 -3.09
N ASN A 233 12.25 7.30 -3.30
CA ASN A 233 12.44 7.85 -4.64
C ASN A 233 13.34 6.98 -5.51
N SER A 234 14.40 6.40 -4.94
CA SER A 234 15.33 5.52 -5.65
C SER A 234 14.63 4.25 -6.15
N MET A 235 13.90 3.57 -5.27
CA MET A 235 13.15 2.36 -5.63
C MET A 235 12.01 2.66 -6.60
N LEU A 236 11.29 3.77 -6.41
CA LEU A 236 10.22 4.18 -7.31
C LEU A 236 10.76 4.60 -8.68
N TYR A 237 11.84 5.37 -8.73
CA TYR A 237 12.51 5.75 -9.98
C TYR A 237 13.03 4.51 -10.72
N HIS A 238 13.68 3.57 -10.02
CA HIS A 238 14.09 2.30 -10.60
C HIS A 238 12.91 1.53 -11.21
N PHE A 239 11.80 1.41 -10.48
CA PHE A 239 10.57 0.78 -10.98
C PHE A 239 10.05 1.49 -12.23
N ILE A 240 10.01 2.81 -12.24
CA ILE A 240 9.53 3.57 -13.40
C ILE A 240 10.43 3.33 -14.61
N GLN A 241 11.75 3.45 -14.46
CA GLN A 241 12.70 3.30 -15.56
C GLN A 241 12.74 1.87 -16.12
N ARG A 242 12.73 0.86 -15.24
CA ARG A 242 12.97 -0.54 -15.64
C ARG A 242 11.72 -1.33 -15.94
N ILE A 243 10.56 -0.90 -15.45
CA ILE A 243 9.30 -1.63 -15.57
C ILE A 243 8.26 -0.77 -16.28
N VAL A 244 8.00 0.47 -15.84
CA VAL A 244 6.93 1.28 -16.45
C VAL A 244 7.29 1.69 -17.88
N LEU A 245 8.44 2.35 -18.07
CA LEU A 245 8.86 2.88 -19.37
C LEU A 245 9.27 1.78 -20.35
N THR A 246 9.89 0.69 -19.88
CA THR A 246 10.27 -0.45 -20.74
C THR A 246 9.07 -1.22 -21.28
N ASN A 247 7.94 -1.23 -20.55
CA ASN A 247 6.68 -1.79 -21.05
C ASN A 247 5.87 -0.74 -21.84
N GLY A 248 6.46 0.40 -22.21
CA GLY A 248 5.85 1.39 -23.10
C GLY A 248 4.82 2.32 -22.46
N HIS A 249 4.61 2.25 -21.14
CA HIS A 249 3.62 3.08 -20.46
C HIS A 249 4.12 4.51 -20.31
N ARG A 250 3.37 5.48 -20.86
CA ARG A 250 3.63 6.91 -20.67
C ARG A 250 2.71 7.56 -19.65
N ARG A 251 1.63 6.88 -19.26
CA ARG A 251 0.73 7.30 -18.18
C ARG A 251 0.86 6.38 -16.97
N LEU A 252 0.97 6.97 -15.77
CA LEU A 252 1.17 6.21 -14.54
C LEU A 252 0.31 6.75 -13.38
N ALA A 253 -0.55 5.90 -12.83
CA ALA A 253 -1.21 6.15 -11.54
C ALA A 253 -0.50 5.37 -10.42
N ILE A 254 -0.10 6.07 -9.36
CA ILE A 254 0.60 5.53 -8.19
C ILE A 254 -0.30 5.74 -6.98
N TYR A 255 -0.64 4.65 -6.31
CA TYR A 255 -1.35 4.67 -5.03
C TYR A 255 -0.39 4.41 -3.88
N ALA A 256 -0.49 5.20 -2.82
CA ALA A 256 0.32 5.01 -1.61
C ALA A 256 -0.48 5.27 -0.33
N ASP A 257 0.00 4.73 0.78
CA ASP A 257 -0.54 5.04 2.10
C ASP A 257 -0.23 6.49 2.50
N ASN A 258 -1.17 7.12 3.20
CA ASN A 258 -1.08 8.52 3.66
C ASN A 258 -0.15 8.65 4.89
N CYS A 259 1.11 8.24 4.72
CA CYS A 259 2.18 8.37 5.71
C CYS A 259 3.08 9.56 5.36
N GLY A 260 2.99 10.63 6.17
CA GLY A 260 3.69 11.90 5.92
C GLY A 260 5.22 11.83 5.96
N GLY A 261 5.79 10.86 6.66
CA GLY A 261 7.24 10.70 6.78
C GLY A 261 7.89 10.01 5.56
N GLN A 262 7.15 9.16 4.86
CA GLN A 262 7.70 8.26 3.84
C GLN A 262 7.12 8.51 2.46
N ASN A 263 5.82 8.35 2.28
CA ASN A 263 5.20 8.41 0.95
C ASN A 263 4.66 9.80 0.63
N LYS A 264 4.02 10.47 1.60
CA LYS A 264 3.40 11.79 1.41
C LYS A 264 4.36 12.92 1.77
N ASN A 265 5.42 13.04 0.98
CA ASN A 265 6.42 14.08 1.12
C ASN A 265 6.62 14.87 -0.18
N ASN A 266 7.20 16.06 -0.07
CA ASN A 266 7.43 16.95 -1.20
C ASN A 266 8.40 16.40 -2.24
N PHE A 267 9.37 15.59 -1.83
CA PHE A 267 10.42 15.12 -2.73
C PHE A 267 9.91 14.03 -3.69
N VAL A 268 8.97 13.18 -3.26
CA VAL A 268 8.31 12.22 -4.16
C VAL A 268 7.52 12.95 -5.24
N VAL A 269 6.70 13.94 -4.83
CA VAL A 269 5.93 14.76 -5.79
C VAL A 269 6.87 15.47 -6.77
N LYS A 270 7.97 16.05 -6.29
CA LYS A 270 8.93 16.76 -7.13
C LYS A 270 9.70 15.85 -8.09
N MET A 271 10.07 14.64 -7.66
CA MET A 271 10.72 13.67 -8.53
C MET A 271 9.77 13.25 -9.66
N LEU A 272 8.50 12.98 -9.34
CA LEU A 272 7.49 12.64 -10.36
C LEU A 272 7.19 13.83 -11.28
N LEU A 273 7.17 15.06 -10.75
CA LEU A 273 7.05 16.27 -11.57
C LEU A 273 8.21 16.41 -12.56
N ALA A 274 9.43 16.08 -12.15
CA ALA A 274 10.59 16.11 -13.03
C ALA A 274 10.45 15.12 -14.20
N LEU A 275 9.97 13.91 -13.95
CA LEU A 275 9.70 12.91 -15.00
C LEU A 275 8.63 13.40 -16.00
N ALA A 276 7.59 14.07 -15.51
CA ALA A 276 6.57 14.66 -16.39
C ALA A 276 7.11 15.84 -17.19
N GLN A 277 7.90 16.73 -16.55
CA GLN A 277 8.47 17.91 -17.20
C GLN A 277 9.53 17.57 -18.25
N THR A 278 10.24 16.45 -18.09
CA THR A 278 11.25 15.97 -19.04
C THR A 278 10.67 15.14 -20.18
N GLY A 279 9.35 14.90 -20.19
CA GLY A 279 8.65 14.15 -21.24
C GLY A 279 8.86 12.63 -21.17
N GLU A 280 9.39 12.12 -20.05
CA GLU A 280 9.51 10.67 -19.81
C GLU A 280 8.12 10.05 -19.54
N LEU A 281 7.25 10.77 -18.82
CA LEU A 281 5.86 10.41 -18.60
C LEU A 281 4.94 11.55 -19.06
N ASP A 282 3.90 11.24 -19.84
CA ASP A 282 2.93 12.24 -20.32
C ASP A 282 2.07 12.77 -19.18
N VAL A 283 1.66 11.84 -18.31
CA VAL A 283 0.83 12.11 -17.13
C VAL A 283 1.22 11.15 -16.01
N VAL A 284 1.43 11.69 -14.82
CA VAL A 284 1.60 10.91 -13.61
C VAL A 284 0.65 11.40 -12.52
N GLU A 285 -0.05 10.46 -11.89
CA GLU A 285 -0.96 10.72 -10.78
C GLU A 285 -0.47 10.03 -9.51
N LEU A 286 -0.17 10.80 -8.48
CA LEU A 286 0.12 10.28 -7.14
C LEU A 286 -1.12 10.43 -6.26
N LYS A 287 -1.72 9.31 -5.88
CA LYS A 287 -2.98 9.21 -5.14
C LYS A 287 -2.72 8.56 -3.78
N PHE A 288 -3.30 9.11 -2.72
CA PHE A 288 -3.11 8.60 -1.36
C PHE A 288 -4.38 7.93 -0.84
N PHE A 289 -4.26 6.77 -0.19
CA PHE A 289 -5.41 6.17 0.49
C PHE A 289 -5.79 6.93 1.76
N VAL A 290 -7.08 6.90 2.13
CA VAL A 290 -7.51 7.47 3.41
C VAL A 290 -7.01 6.57 4.54
N LYS A 291 -6.27 7.17 5.49
CA LYS A 291 -5.60 6.47 6.60
C LYS A 291 -6.60 5.60 7.38
N GLY A 292 -6.24 4.35 7.64
CA GLY A 292 -7.04 3.44 8.48
C GLY A 292 -8.30 2.87 7.83
N HIS A 293 -8.55 3.15 6.55
CA HIS A 293 -9.77 2.71 5.84
C HIS A 293 -9.53 1.87 4.59
N THR A 294 -8.28 1.71 4.15
CA THR A 294 -8.00 0.97 2.92
C THR A 294 -7.01 -0.15 3.17
N LYS A 295 -7.31 -1.34 2.66
CA LYS A 295 -6.33 -2.40 2.44
C LYS A 295 -5.74 -2.20 1.05
N ASN A 296 -4.43 -2.03 0.98
CA ASN A 296 -3.73 -1.83 -0.27
C ASN A 296 -3.45 -3.20 -0.93
N ALA A 297 -3.15 -3.24 -2.24
CA ALA A 297 -2.90 -4.51 -2.92
C ALA A 297 -1.59 -5.18 -2.44
N VAL A 298 -0.63 -4.36 -2.03
CA VAL A 298 0.69 -4.75 -1.55
C VAL A 298 0.63 -5.53 -0.24
N ASP A 299 -0.33 -5.20 0.65
CA ASP A 299 -0.57 -5.84 1.94
C ASP A 299 -0.79 -7.35 1.79
N ARG A 300 -1.42 -7.76 0.68
CA ARG A 300 -1.64 -9.19 0.38
C ARG A 300 -0.31 -9.89 0.16
N GLY A 301 0.58 -9.34 -0.67
CA GLY A 301 1.90 -9.94 -0.92
C GLY A 301 2.75 -9.96 0.34
N PHE A 302 2.74 -8.86 1.12
CA PHE A 302 3.43 -8.83 2.42
C PHE A 302 2.88 -9.87 3.40
N GLY A 303 1.56 -10.09 3.40
CA GLY A 303 0.92 -11.11 4.22
C GLY A 303 1.34 -12.53 3.83
N LEU A 304 1.47 -12.82 2.53
CA LEU A 304 1.95 -14.13 2.04
C LEU A 304 3.42 -14.34 2.40
N MET A 305 4.26 -13.32 2.15
CA MET A 305 5.68 -13.30 2.51
C MET A 305 5.88 -13.60 4.00
N ARG A 306 5.21 -12.86 4.90
CA ARG A 306 5.33 -13.07 6.35
C ARG A 306 4.85 -14.45 6.79
N LYS A 307 3.78 -14.97 6.18
CA LYS A 307 3.29 -16.33 6.48
C LYS A 307 4.30 -17.41 6.08
N LYS A 308 5.11 -17.17 5.05
CA LYS A 308 6.16 -18.08 4.65
C LYS A 308 7.35 -18.00 5.59
N ILE A 309 7.86 -16.79 5.85
CA ILE A 309 8.95 -16.55 6.81
C ILE A 309 8.63 -17.16 8.18
N ALA A 310 7.41 -17.00 8.69
CA ALA A 310 7.01 -17.54 9.99
C ALA A 310 7.01 -19.08 10.10
N LYS A 311 7.20 -19.80 8.98
CA LYS A 311 7.26 -21.28 8.94
C LYS A 311 8.68 -21.81 8.74
N GLU A 312 9.65 -20.93 8.52
CA GLU A 312 11.02 -21.28 8.16
C GLU A 312 11.99 -20.60 9.13
N ASP A 313 13.08 -21.27 9.46
CA ASP A 313 14.13 -20.68 10.29
C ASP A 313 15.12 -19.95 9.38
N VAL A 314 15.06 -18.63 9.40
CA VAL A 314 15.83 -17.73 8.54
C VAL A 314 16.93 -17.06 9.37
N TRP A 315 18.18 -17.44 9.11
CA TRP A 315 19.34 -16.98 9.86
C TRP A 315 20.12 -15.88 9.15
N THR A 316 20.13 -15.89 7.82
CA THR A 316 20.93 -14.98 6.99
C THR A 316 20.06 -14.17 6.03
N ALA A 317 20.64 -13.08 5.50
CA ALA A 317 19.99 -12.27 4.47
C ALA A 317 19.71 -13.11 3.21
N ASP A 318 20.66 -13.93 2.77
CA ASP A 318 20.49 -14.78 1.58
C ASP A 318 19.32 -15.76 1.72
N GLN A 319 19.18 -16.41 2.89
CA GLN A 319 18.02 -17.26 3.18
C GLN A 319 16.72 -16.46 3.14
N LEU A 320 16.72 -15.24 3.68
CA LEU A 320 15.54 -14.38 3.63
C LEU A 320 15.16 -14.04 2.19
N LEU A 321 16.13 -13.73 1.33
CA LEU A 321 15.92 -13.44 -0.08
C LEU A 321 15.28 -14.65 -0.81
N GLU A 322 15.79 -15.86 -0.59
CA GLU A 322 15.23 -17.10 -1.13
C GLU A 322 13.76 -17.28 -0.70
N VAL A 323 13.48 -17.13 0.59
CA VAL A 323 12.12 -17.26 1.14
C VAL A 323 11.17 -16.22 0.54
N ILE A 324 11.62 -14.97 0.38
CA ILE A 324 10.83 -13.90 -0.22
C ILE A 324 10.56 -14.18 -1.70
N ASN A 325 11.58 -14.63 -2.44
CA ASN A 325 11.46 -14.97 -3.85
C ASN A 325 10.45 -16.10 -4.08
N ASP A 326 10.45 -17.09 -3.20
CA ASP A 326 9.57 -18.25 -3.29
C ASP A 326 8.23 -18.06 -2.54
N SER A 327 7.93 -16.85 -2.07
CA SER A 327 6.71 -16.58 -1.28
C SER A 327 5.42 -16.59 -2.09
N SER A 328 5.49 -16.28 -3.39
CA SER A 328 4.36 -16.30 -4.32
C SER A 328 4.86 -16.30 -5.76
N SER A 329 4.12 -16.94 -6.67
CA SER A 329 4.35 -16.81 -8.11
C SER A 329 4.21 -15.36 -8.59
N SER A 330 3.34 -14.59 -7.93
CA SER A 330 3.09 -13.17 -8.19
C SER A 330 4.01 -12.21 -7.43
N SER A 331 5.11 -12.73 -6.83
CA SER A 331 6.13 -11.95 -6.12
C SER A 331 7.43 -11.97 -6.91
N ALA A 332 8.04 -10.81 -7.12
CA ALA A 332 9.35 -10.64 -7.73
C ALA A 332 10.28 -9.98 -6.71
N LEU A 333 11.42 -10.61 -6.46
CA LEU A 333 12.45 -10.07 -5.57
C LEU A 333 13.31 -9.04 -6.32
N VAL A 334 13.60 -7.91 -5.66
CA VAL A 334 14.63 -6.96 -6.07
C VAL A 334 15.57 -6.74 -4.89
N HIS A 335 16.69 -7.46 -4.86
CA HIS A 335 17.70 -7.30 -3.80
C HIS A 335 18.54 -6.05 -4.05
N ILE A 336 18.77 -5.25 -3.00
CA ILE A 336 19.65 -4.08 -3.06
C ILE A 336 20.85 -4.34 -2.13
N PRO A 337 22.01 -4.70 -2.70
CA PRO A 337 23.20 -5.00 -1.91
C PRO A 337 23.80 -3.74 -1.29
N LYS A 338 24.71 -3.93 -0.33
CA LYS A 338 25.42 -2.84 0.37
C LYS A 338 26.15 -1.91 -0.59
N GLU A 339 26.88 -2.48 -1.54
CA GLU A 339 27.46 -1.74 -2.65
C GLU A 339 26.45 -1.67 -3.78
N ASN A 340 25.75 -0.54 -3.92
CA ASN A 340 24.76 -0.36 -4.98
C ASN A 340 24.82 1.04 -5.57
N THR A 341 24.39 1.15 -6.82
CA THR A 341 24.21 2.42 -7.54
C THR A 341 22.74 2.86 -7.60
N MET A 342 21.85 2.08 -6.98
CA MET A 342 20.40 2.30 -7.03
C MET A 342 19.97 3.39 -6.04
N MET A 343 20.48 3.36 -4.81
CA MET A 343 20.19 4.37 -3.79
C MET A 343 20.87 5.69 -4.14
N LYS A 344 20.07 6.63 -4.66
CA LYS A 344 20.51 7.97 -5.08
C LYS A 344 20.01 9.05 -4.13
N LEU A 345 20.71 10.18 -4.10
CA LEU A 345 20.32 11.37 -3.33
C LEU A 345 19.46 12.30 -4.19
N PHE A 346 18.13 12.15 -4.12
CA PHE A 346 17.17 12.97 -4.85
C PHE A 346 16.88 14.32 -4.17
N ARG A 347 17.00 14.37 -2.84
CA ARG A 347 16.59 15.55 -2.04
C ARG A 347 17.22 16.86 -2.48
N THR A 348 18.53 16.87 -2.74
CA THR A 348 19.28 18.07 -3.13
C THR A 348 18.85 18.57 -4.52
N PRO A 349 18.93 17.75 -5.59
CA PRO A 349 18.48 18.15 -6.94
C PRO A 349 17.08 18.76 -6.98
N VAL A 350 16.11 18.09 -6.34
CA VAL A 350 14.71 18.53 -6.43
C VAL A 350 14.40 19.73 -5.55
N LYS A 351 15.21 20.00 -4.51
CA LYS A 351 15.11 21.23 -3.71
C LYS A 351 15.59 22.44 -4.49
N GLU A 352 16.67 22.30 -5.24
CA GLU A 352 17.19 23.38 -6.09
C GLU A 352 16.20 23.71 -7.22
N ALA A 353 15.55 22.69 -7.78
CA ALA A 353 14.68 22.88 -8.94
C ALA A 353 13.25 23.33 -8.63
N TYR A 354 12.70 22.92 -7.47
CA TYR A 354 11.28 23.11 -7.18
C TYR A 354 11.00 23.66 -5.78
N LYS A 355 10.00 24.54 -5.69
CA LYS A 355 9.41 25.00 -4.41
C LYS A 355 8.66 23.87 -3.71
N ASN A 356 8.57 23.97 -2.38
CA ASN A 356 7.74 23.05 -1.60
C ASN A 356 6.25 23.37 -1.79
N LEU A 357 5.44 22.32 -1.83
CA LEU A 357 3.99 22.32 -1.88
C LEU A 357 3.42 22.04 -0.49
N GLY A 358 2.21 22.54 -0.23
CA GLY A 358 1.42 22.22 0.96
C GLY A 358 0.79 20.82 0.90
N VAL A 359 1.59 19.76 0.75
CA VAL A 359 1.12 18.41 0.37
C VAL A 359 0.12 17.77 1.34
N GLN A 360 0.16 18.11 2.63
CA GLN A 360 -0.58 17.36 3.66
C GLN A 360 -2.11 17.41 3.49
N ARG A 361 -2.64 18.50 2.94
CA ARG A 361 -4.10 18.69 2.75
C ARG A 361 -4.68 18.00 1.52
N TYR A 362 -3.84 17.55 0.60
CA TYR A 362 -4.29 16.99 -0.68
C TYR A 362 -4.15 15.48 -0.69
N GLN A 363 -4.99 14.82 -1.48
CA GLN A 363 -5.02 13.38 -1.59
C GLN A 363 -4.64 12.89 -2.99
N ILE A 364 -4.76 13.76 -3.99
CA ILE A 364 -4.41 13.44 -5.38
C ILE A 364 -3.54 14.58 -5.93
N PHE A 365 -2.42 14.20 -6.54
CA PHE A 365 -1.51 15.07 -7.25
C PHE A 365 -1.42 14.58 -8.70
N THR A 366 -1.61 15.48 -9.65
CA THR A 366 -1.51 15.17 -11.08
C THR A 366 -0.47 16.10 -11.70
N MET A 367 0.49 15.51 -12.42
CA MET A 367 1.53 16.21 -13.14
C MET A 367 1.48 15.77 -14.60
N SER A 368 1.66 16.70 -15.53
CA SER A 368 1.59 16.42 -16.97
C SER A 368 2.65 17.19 -17.74
N GLU A 369 3.20 16.55 -18.76
CA GLU A 369 4.13 17.17 -19.71
C GLU A 369 3.54 18.44 -20.35
N LYS A 370 2.22 18.48 -20.57
CA LYS A 370 1.53 19.65 -21.15
C LYS A 370 1.52 20.89 -20.26
N LYS A 371 1.81 20.73 -18.96
CA LYS A 371 1.86 21.80 -17.97
C LYS A 371 3.15 21.67 -17.14
N PRO A 372 4.33 21.89 -17.76
CA PRO A 372 5.61 21.66 -17.11
C PRO A 372 5.76 22.56 -15.87
N GLY A 373 6.32 21.99 -14.80
CA GLY A 373 6.56 22.71 -13.55
C GLY A 373 5.30 23.02 -12.70
N VAL A 374 4.12 22.52 -13.10
CA VAL A 374 2.86 22.70 -12.38
C VAL A 374 2.37 21.38 -11.80
N VAL A 375 1.89 21.41 -10.55
CA VAL A 375 1.20 20.29 -9.91
C VAL A 375 -0.26 20.65 -9.69
N SER A 376 -1.16 19.84 -10.24
CA SER A 376 -2.59 19.94 -9.93
C SER A 376 -2.89 19.12 -8.67
N CYS A 377 -3.44 19.78 -7.65
CA CYS A 377 -3.69 19.18 -6.34
C CYS A 377 -5.19 19.13 -6.06
N ARG A 378 -5.70 17.97 -5.63
CA ARG A 378 -7.09 17.77 -5.23
C ARG A 378 -7.19 17.18 -3.82
N VAL A 379 -8.16 17.66 -3.04
CA VAL A 379 -8.43 17.18 -1.67
C VAL A 379 -9.01 15.75 -1.67
N GLY A 380 -9.61 15.32 -2.78
CA GLY A 380 -10.11 13.97 -2.98
C GLY A 380 -10.58 13.75 -4.42
N PRO A 381 -11.18 12.59 -4.73
CA PRO A 381 -11.73 12.30 -6.05
C PRO A 381 -12.86 13.27 -6.40
N ALA A 382 -13.07 13.51 -7.68
CA ALA A 382 -14.17 14.38 -8.14
C ALA A 382 -15.52 13.78 -7.71
N ASN A 383 -16.45 14.64 -7.29
CA ASN A 383 -17.84 14.22 -7.10
C ASN A 383 -18.39 13.84 -8.47
N GLN A 384 -18.72 12.56 -8.68
CA GLN A 384 -19.62 12.21 -9.76
C GLN A 384 -21.05 12.54 -9.31
N PRO A 385 -21.91 13.07 -10.19
CA PRO A 385 -23.33 13.10 -9.91
C PRO A 385 -23.76 11.65 -9.66
N VAL A 386 -24.35 11.41 -8.49
CA VAL A 386 -25.03 10.16 -8.20
C VAL A 386 -26.23 10.15 -9.14
N GLY A 387 -26.15 9.31 -10.18
CA GLY A 387 -27.24 9.10 -11.13
C GLY A 387 -28.36 8.27 -10.52
#